data_AF-A0A7C2B6H2-F1
#
_entry.id   AF-A0A7C2B6H2-F1
#
_cell.length_a   1.000
_cell.length_b   1.000
_cell.length_c   1.000
_cell.angle_alpha   90.00
_cell.angle_beta   90.00
_cell.angle_gamma   90.00
#
_symmetry.space_group_name_H-M   'P 1'
#
loop_
_entity.id
_entity.type
_entity.pdbx_description
1 polymer ?
#
loop_
_entity_poly.entity_id
_entity_poly.type
_entity_poly.pdbx_seq_one_letter_code
_entity_poly.pdbx_strand_id
1 'polypeptide(L)' 'MKIAFTSDIHADVSPENERVPEIQMPILAKESPDIFIVCGDVSAGQRHFEEALKKYGQLTCPKLAVAGNHDL' A
#
# COMPACT_ATOMS: atom_id res chain seq x y z
N MET A 1 -1.68 21.00 0.78
CA MET A 1 -2.07 19.68 1.27
C MET A 1 -2.01 18.70 0.09
N LYS A 2 -1.19 17.65 0.20
CA LYS A 2 -1.00 16.60 -0.80
C LYS A 2 -1.47 15.28 -0.22
N ILE A 3 -2.40 14.62 -0.89
CA ILE A 3 -2.90 13.31 -0.51
C ILE A 3 -2.46 12.34 -1.60
N ALA A 4 -1.79 11.27 -1.21
CA ALA A 4 -1.48 10.15 -2.09
C ALA A 4 -2.40 8.97 -1.75
N PHE A 5 -2.81 8.22 -2.76
CA PHE A 5 -3.63 7.04 -2.57
C PHE A 5 -3.25 5.93 -3.56
N THR A 6 -3.51 4.68 -3.16
CA THR A 6 -3.38 3.48 -4.00
C THR A 6 -4.50 2.51 -3.64
N SER A 7 -4.81 1.56 -4.52
CA SER A 7 -5.84 0.54 -4.33
C SER A 7 -5.47 -0.71 -5.13
N ASP A 8 -6.14 -1.83 -4.89
CA ASP A 8 -6.15 -3.02 -5.74
C ASP A 8 -4.72 -3.55 -6.02
N ILE A 9 -3.90 -3.61 -4.97
CA ILE A 9 -2.51 -4.09 -5.08
C ILE A 9 -2.51 -5.59 -5.38
N HIS A 10 -3.41 -6.37 -4.77
CA HIS A 10 -3.50 -7.82 -4.91
C HIS A 10 -2.12 -8.52 -4.81
N ALA A 11 -1.38 -8.23 -3.75
CA ALA A 11 0.03 -8.61 -3.58
C ALA A 11 0.29 -10.13 -3.62
N ASP A 12 -0.74 -10.95 -3.49
CA ASP A 12 -0.71 -12.40 -3.52
C ASP A 12 -1.00 -13.02 -4.91
N VAL A 13 -1.36 -12.21 -5.91
CA VAL A 13 -1.72 -12.70 -7.26
C VAL A 13 -0.49 -13.01 -8.12
N SER A 14 0.58 -12.22 -8.02
CA SER A 14 1.80 -12.41 -8.79
C SER A 14 3.03 -11.80 -8.11
N PRO A 15 4.25 -12.25 -8.46
CA PRO A 15 5.49 -11.60 -8.01
C PRO A 15 5.57 -10.12 -8.40
N GLU A 16 4.95 -9.72 -9.51
CA GLU A 16 4.89 -8.33 -9.95
C GLU A 16 4.01 -7.48 -9.03
N ASN A 17 2.86 -8.03 -8.61
CA ASN A 17 1.95 -7.39 -7.66
C ASN A 17 2.61 -7.24 -6.27
N GLU A 18 3.32 -8.27 -5.79
CA GLU A 18 4.04 -8.25 -4.51
C GLU A 18 5.08 -7.09 -4.45
N ARG A 19 5.63 -6.70 -5.60
CA ARG A 19 6.64 -5.63 -5.72
C ARG A 19 6.06 -4.22 -5.85
N VAL A 20 4.74 -4.06 -6.02
CA VAL A 20 4.09 -2.75 -6.18
C VAL A 20 4.45 -1.79 -5.05
N PRO A 21 4.38 -2.16 -3.75
CA PRO A 21 4.80 -1.28 -2.67
C PRO A 21 6.25 -0.81 -2.81
N GLU A 22 7.16 -1.68 -3.24
CA GLU A 22 8.58 -1.35 -3.43
C GLU A 22 8.80 -0.31 -4.54
N ILE A 23 8.02 -0.41 -5.62
CA ILE A 23 8.06 0.51 -6.76
C ILE A 23 7.47 1.87 -6.37
N GLN A 24 6.41 1.88 -5.56
CA GLN A 24 5.73 3.10 -5.14
C GLN A 24 6.50 3.89 -4.09
N MET A 25 7.20 3.22 -3.15
CA MET A 25 7.93 3.88 -2.06
C MET A 25 8.86 5.04 -2.48
N PRO A 26 9.74 4.92 -3.49
CA PRO A 26 10.58 6.04 -3.90
C PRO A 26 9.77 7.22 -4.48
N ILE A 27 8.64 6.95 -5.14
CA ILE A 27 7.72 7.97 -5.64
C ILE A 27 7.07 8.70 -4.46
N LEU A 28 6.51 7.94 -3.51
CA LEU A 28 5.87 8.47 -2.31
C LEU A 28 6.85 9.29 -1.45
N ALA A 29 8.09 8.85 -1.31
CA ALA A 29 9.13 9.58 -0.60
C ALA A 29 9.47 10.91 -1.29
N LYS A 30 9.63 10.90 -2.63
CA LYS A 30 9.90 12.11 -3.42
C LYS A 30 8.76 13.11 -3.34
N GLU A 31 7.53 12.63 -3.50
CA GLU A 31 6.34 13.48 -3.48
C GLU A 31 6.01 13.98 -2.06
N SER A 32 6.45 13.28 -1.01
CA SER A 32 6.24 13.67 0.40
C SER A 32 4.79 14.09 0.67
N PRO A 33 3.81 13.17 0.56
CA PRO A 33 2.41 13.47 0.81
C PRO A 33 2.18 13.79 2.29
N ASP A 34 1.21 14.66 2.58
CA ASP A 34 0.77 14.96 3.94
C ASP A 34 -0.05 13.80 4.51
N ILE A 35 -0.71 13.01 3.67
CA ILE A 35 -1.49 11.81 4.03
C ILE A 35 -1.34 10.76 2.93
N PHE A 36 -1.18 9.49 3.31
CA PHE A 36 -1.24 8.34 2.39
C PHE A 36 -2.41 7.42 2.73
N ILE A 37 -3.16 6.99 1.70
CA ILE A 37 -4.35 6.14 1.87
C ILE A 37 -4.22 4.88 1.02
N VAL A 38 -4.40 3.72 1.65
CA VAL A 38 -4.56 2.43 0.94
C VAL A 38 -6.06 2.11 0.90
N CYS A 39 -6.64 2.10 -0.29
CA CYS A 39 -8.09 2.02 -0.51
C CYS A 39 -8.60 0.59 -0.77
N GLY A 40 -7.94 -0.41 -0.18
CA GLY A 40 -8.41 -1.79 -0.18
C GLY A 40 -7.77 -2.69 -1.23
N ASP A 41 -8.14 -3.96 -1.16
CA ASP A 41 -7.70 -5.05 -2.01
C ASP A 41 -6.17 -5.15 -2.08
N VAL A 42 -5.56 -5.12 -0.89
CA VAL A 42 -4.13 -5.28 -0.69
C VAL A 42 -3.71 -6.72 -0.95
N SER A 43 -4.42 -7.69 -0.37
CA SER A 43 -4.15 -9.13 -0.53
C SER A 43 -5.16 -9.98 0.24
N ALA A 44 -5.54 -11.15 -0.30
CA ALA A 44 -6.33 -12.15 0.42
C ALA A 44 -5.49 -13.04 1.36
N GLY A 45 -4.18 -13.10 1.15
CA GLY A 45 -3.24 -13.77 2.05
C GLY A 45 -2.73 -12.86 3.17
N GLN A 46 -2.85 -13.29 4.44
CA GLN A 46 -2.37 -12.54 5.61
C GLN A 46 -0.88 -12.13 5.49
N ARG A 47 -0.01 -13.05 5.05
CA ARG A 47 1.43 -12.78 4.89
C ARG A 47 1.69 -11.60 3.95
N HIS A 48 1.14 -11.65 2.73
CA HIS A 48 1.37 -10.61 1.72
C HIS A 48 0.69 -9.29 2.12
N PHE A 49 -0.45 -9.36 2.79
CA PHE A 49 -1.12 -8.18 3.36
C PHE A 49 -0.21 -7.45 4.36
N GLU A 50 0.32 -8.17 5.34
CA GLU A 50 1.23 -7.61 6.36
C GLU A 50 2.53 -7.08 5.72
N GLU A 51 3.12 -7.83 4.79
CA GLU A 51 4.35 -7.42 4.10
C GLU A 51 4.15 -6.15 3.27
N ALA A 52 3.06 -6.06 2.51
CA ALA A 52 2.72 -4.88 1.71
C ALA A 52 2.54 -3.64 2.60
N LEU A 53 1.75 -3.74 3.68
CA LEU A 53 1.54 -2.62 4.60
C LEU A 53 2.82 -2.23 5.36
N LYS A 54 3.69 -3.20 5.70
CA LYS A 54 4.97 -2.93 6.35
C LYS A 54 5.90 -2.07 5.49
N LYS A 55 5.85 -2.18 4.16
CA LYS A 55 6.62 -1.31 3.24
C LYS A 55 6.17 0.15 3.37
N TYR A 56 4.86 0.40 3.28
CA TYR A 56 4.29 1.74 3.51
C TYR A 56 4.47 2.22 4.96
N GLY A 57 4.72 1.28 5.88
CA GLY A 57 5.21 1.50 7.25
C GLY A 57 6.31 2.56 7.36
N GLN A 58 7.16 2.68 6.34
CA GLN A 58 8.33 3.55 6.32
C GLN A 58 8.03 5.03 6.00
N LEU A 59 6.83 5.35 5.50
CA LEU A 59 6.41 6.73 5.27
C LEU A 59 6.21 7.45 6.60
N THR A 60 6.66 8.71 6.66
CA THR A 60 6.58 9.57 7.87
C THR A 60 5.22 10.25 8.05
N CYS A 61 4.39 10.28 7.01
CA CYS A 61 3.06 10.86 7.06
C CYS A 61 2.02 9.91 7.68
N PRO A 62 0.90 10.44 8.20
CA PRO A 62 -0.26 9.63 8.58
C PRO A 62 -0.71 8.71 7.44
N LYS A 63 -0.99 7.46 7.79
CA LYS A 63 -1.54 6.46 6.87
C LYS A 63 -2.93 6.04 7.28
N LEU A 64 -3.80 5.86 6.29
CA LEU A 64 -5.15 5.34 6.43
C LEU A 64 -5.26 4.08 5.58
N ALA A 65 -6.01 3.10 6.05
CA ALA A 65 -6.36 1.91 5.29
C ALA A 65 -7.87 1.72 5.33
N VAL A 66 -8.47 1.46 4.18
CA VAL A 66 -9.86 1.04 4.04
C VAL A 66 -9.81 -0.38 3.52
N ALA A 67 -10.48 -1.32 4.19
CA ALA A 67 -10.51 -2.70 3.74
C ALA A 67 -11.39 -2.83 2.48
N GLY A 68 -10.87 -3.49 1.46
CA GLY A 68 -11.60 -3.95 0.29
C GLY A 68 -12.23 -5.33 0.52
N ASN A 69 -12.91 -5.86 -0.50
CA ASN A 69 -13.59 -7.14 -0.38
C ASN A 69 -12.63 -8.35 -0.43
N HIS A 70 -11.39 -8.16 -0.86
CA HIS A 70 -10.34 -9.18 -0.85
C HIS A 70 -9.44 -9.12 0.39
N ASP A 71 -9.65 -8.19 1.33
CA ASP A 71 -8.81 -8.03 2.53
C ASP A 71 -9.33 -8.78 3.78
N LEU A 72 -10.32 -9.67 3.61
CA LEU A 72 -10.99 -10.42 4.69
C LEU A 72 -10.32 -11.77 5.02
#